data_AF-A0A1I7VHU7-F1
#
_entry.id   AF-A0A1I7VHU7-F1
#
_cell.length_a   1.000
_cell.length_b   1.000
_cell.length_c   1.000
_cell.angle_alpha   90.00
_cell.angle_beta   90.00
_cell.angle_gamma   90.00
#
_symmetry.space_group_name_H-M   'P 1'
#
loop_
_entity.id
_entity.type
_entity.pdbx_description
1 polymer ?
#
loop_
_entity_poly.entity_id
_entity_poly.type
_entity_poly.pdbx_seq_one_letter_code
_entity_poly.pdbx_strand_id
1 'polypeptide(L)'
;MEILDNGGNSGKLNYLFSCLKGEALQAVSGYEIAPENYGIIRQLLKNKYGDPSTIASILYRELQSFKQNEKEWMITIENIERVLRQLEALGDNLEHPSIETIIESKMPPRILNKVYTQRKIDKPWTIQKLRNFLSDLVEVNQQVKIDQYSNFRADSKPTTIKGEQNECIGLKELQPYQRCKQTIEKQEAQQAGRDRAYFAHVITGI
;
A
#
# COMPACT_ATOMS: atom_id res chain seq x y z
N MET A 1 -25.33 -36.36 17.99
CA MET A 1 -24.09 -36.23 17.21
C MET A 1 -24.21 -34.92 16.46
N GLU A 2 -23.78 -33.84 17.09
CA GLU A 2 -23.93 -32.48 16.55
C GLU A 2 -22.55 -32.06 16.03
N ILE A 3 -22.42 -32.09 14.70
CA ILE A 3 -21.24 -31.55 14.01
C ILE A 3 -21.56 -30.07 13.80
N LEU A 4 -21.05 -29.20 14.66
CA LEU A 4 -21.04 -27.76 14.40
C LEU A 4 -19.64 -27.34 13.97
N ASP A 5 -19.59 -26.93 12.70
CA ASP A 5 -18.52 -26.25 12.02
C ASP A 5 -18.06 -25.01 12.80
N ASN A 6 -17.03 -25.15 13.62
CA ASN A 6 -16.46 -24.10 14.48
C ASN A 6 -15.04 -23.72 14.06
N GLY A 7 -14.79 -23.59 12.75
CA GLY A 7 -13.89 -22.55 12.24
C GLY A 7 -14.48 -21.13 12.38
N GLY A 8 -15.66 -21.04 13.01
CA GLY A 8 -16.50 -19.88 13.27
C GLY A 8 -15.90 -18.86 14.22
N ASN A 9 -16.68 -17.83 14.52
CA ASN A 9 -16.30 -16.50 15.03
C ASN A 9 -15.17 -16.41 16.07
N SER A 10 -14.89 -17.42 16.89
CA SER A 10 -13.69 -17.48 17.74
C SER A 10 -12.39 -17.32 16.96
N GLY A 11 -12.26 -17.94 15.78
CA GLY A 11 -11.06 -17.81 14.95
C GLY A 11 -10.88 -16.39 14.41
N LYS A 12 -11.98 -15.77 13.96
CA LYS A 12 -12.02 -14.36 13.53
C LYS A 12 -11.71 -13.42 14.68
N LEU A 13 -12.21 -13.73 15.88
CA LEU A 13 -11.96 -12.93 17.07
C LEU A 13 -10.50 -13.03 17.52
N ASN A 14 -9.92 -14.23 17.54
CA ASN A 14 -8.52 -14.42 17.88
C ASN A 14 -7.59 -13.66 16.90
N TYR A 15 -7.90 -13.69 15.61
CA TYR A 15 -7.21 -12.88 14.60
C TYR A 15 -7.42 -11.37 14.81
N LEU A 16 -8.61 -10.94 15.19
CA LEU A 16 -8.88 -9.54 15.51
C LEU A 16 -8.01 -9.09 16.68
N PHE A 17 -7.97 -9.84 17.78
CA PHE A 17 -7.15 -9.53 18.96
C PHE A 17 -5.66 -9.41 18.61
N SER A 18 -5.12 -10.28 17.76
CA SER A 18 -3.71 -10.19 17.35
C SER A 18 -3.39 -8.94 16.52
N CYS A 19 -4.39 -8.35 15.87
CA CYS A 19 -4.26 -7.11 15.11
C CYS A 19 -4.38 -5.85 15.98
N LEU A 20 -5.03 -5.94 17.15
CA LEU A 20 -5.27 -4.78 18.01
C LEU A 20 -4.05 -4.43 18.85
N LYS A 21 -3.80 -3.12 19.00
CA LYS A 21 -2.71 -2.58 19.82
C LYS A 21 -3.20 -1.35 20.60
N GLY A 22 -2.47 -0.97 21.65
CA GLY A 22 -2.71 0.25 22.43
C GLY A 22 -4.15 0.37 22.95
N GLU A 23 -4.74 1.56 22.81
CA GLU A 23 -6.08 1.87 23.32
C GLU A 23 -7.20 0.99 22.73
N ALA A 24 -7.01 0.47 21.52
CA ALA A 24 -8.00 -0.40 20.90
C ALA A 24 -7.98 -1.81 21.50
N LEU A 25 -6.80 -2.33 21.82
CA LEU A 25 -6.67 -3.59 22.57
C LEU A 25 -7.19 -3.43 23.99
N GLN A 26 -6.87 -2.32 24.65
CA GLN A 26 -7.38 -2.02 26.00
C GLN A 26 -8.92 -1.91 26.02
N ALA A 27 -9.54 -1.37 24.96
CA ALA A 27 -10.99 -1.28 24.87
C ALA A 27 -11.70 -2.64 24.84
N VAL A 28 -10.99 -3.71 24.44
CA VAL A 28 -11.57 -5.05 24.27
C VAL A 28 -11.01 -6.08 25.25
N SER A 29 -10.06 -5.69 26.12
CA SER A 29 -9.34 -6.63 27.01
C SER A 29 -10.21 -7.26 28.09
N GLY A 30 -11.40 -6.72 28.35
CA GLY A 30 -12.38 -7.29 29.28
C GLY A 30 -13.26 -8.39 28.69
N TYR A 31 -13.12 -8.71 27.40
CA TYR A 31 -13.90 -9.74 26.72
C TYR A 31 -13.08 -11.02 26.53
N GLU A 32 -13.73 -12.17 26.73
CA GLU A 32 -13.14 -13.47 26.43
C GLU A 32 -13.18 -13.76 24.91
N ILE A 33 -12.25 -14.59 24.41
CA ILE A 33 -12.23 -15.05 23.02
C ILE A 33 -13.29 -16.15 22.85
N ALA A 34 -14.54 -15.71 22.69
CA ALA A 34 -15.71 -16.57 22.51
C ALA A 34 -16.50 -16.14 21.25
N PRO A 35 -17.17 -17.07 20.54
CA PRO A 35 -17.89 -16.77 19.29
C PRO A 35 -18.93 -15.65 19.43
N GLU A 36 -19.57 -15.56 20.59
CA GLU A 36 -20.65 -14.63 20.92
C GLU A 36 -20.13 -13.19 21.04
N ASN A 37 -18.86 -13.03 21.44
CA ASN A 37 -18.24 -11.73 21.66
C ASN A 37 -17.79 -11.05 20.37
N TYR A 38 -17.62 -11.79 19.27
CA TYR A 38 -17.11 -11.22 18.00
C TYR A 38 -17.97 -10.06 17.49
N GLY A 39 -19.30 -10.23 17.48
CA GLY A 39 -20.22 -9.18 17.03
C GLY A 39 -20.20 -7.95 17.93
N ILE A 40 -20.16 -8.16 19.24
CA ILE A 40 -20.13 -7.10 20.26
C ILE A 40 -18.84 -6.28 20.13
N ILE A 41 -17.70 -6.95 20.07
CA ILE A 41 -16.38 -6.31 19.96
C ILE A 41 -16.26 -5.56 18.63
N ARG A 42 -16.69 -6.18 17.52
CA ARG A 42 -16.69 -5.51 16.22
C ARG A 42 -17.53 -4.23 16.25
N GLN A 43 -18.73 -4.28 16.85
CA GLN A 43 -19.59 -3.10 16.96
C GLN A 43 -19.00 -2.03 17.89
N LEU A 44 -18.39 -2.44 19.01
CA LEU A 44 -17.71 -1.53 19.93
C LEU A 44 -16.58 -0.77 19.24
N LEU A 45 -15.71 -1.48 18.52
CA LEU A 45 -14.61 -0.87 17.75
C LEU A 45 -15.13 0.03 16.63
N LYS A 46 -16.20 -0.38 15.94
CA LYS A 46 -16.85 0.44 14.90
C LYS A 46 -17.45 1.71 15.47
N ASN A 47 -18.11 1.64 16.62
CA ASN A 47 -18.67 2.83 17.27
C ASN A 47 -17.58 3.79 17.75
N LYS A 48 -16.45 3.25 18.23
CA LYS A 48 -15.36 4.06 18.79
C LYS A 48 -14.44 4.67 17.72
N TYR A 49 -14.17 3.93 16.64
CA TYR A 49 -13.15 4.29 15.65
C TYR A 49 -13.68 4.39 14.20
N GLY A 50 -14.93 3.98 13.96
CA GLY A 50 -15.53 3.90 12.63
C GLY A 50 -16.26 5.16 12.17
N ASP A 51 -16.06 6.31 12.85
CA ASP A 51 -16.63 7.58 12.45
C ASP A 51 -16.06 8.04 11.08
N PRO A 52 -16.89 8.13 10.02
CA PRO A 52 -16.40 8.43 8.67
C PRO A 52 -15.66 9.76 8.58
N SER A 53 -16.13 10.79 9.29
CA SER A 53 -15.51 12.13 9.27
C SER A 53 -14.12 12.13 9.92
N THR A 54 -13.94 11.38 11.01
CA THR A 54 -12.65 11.19 11.66
C THR A 54 -11.69 10.43 10.76
N ILE A 55 -12.15 9.36 10.11
CA ILE A 55 -11.33 8.57 9.17
C ILE A 55 -10.92 9.45 7.98
N ALA A 56 -11.87 10.15 7.36
CA ALA A 56 -11.59 11.08 6.26
C ALA A 56 -10.55 12.15 6.69
N SER A 57 -10.70 12.73 7.87
CA SER A 57 -9.74 13.72 8.41
C SER A 57 -8.33 13.14 8.57
N ILE A 58 -8.21 11.88 8.99
CA ILE A 58 -6.92 11.19 9.08
C ILE A 58 -6.33 10.98 7.68
N LEU A 59 -7.14 10.53 6.73
CA LEU A 59 -6.74 10.30 5.34
C LEU A 59 -6.27 11.59 4.66
N TYR A 60 -6.98 12.70 4.84
CA TYR A 60 -6.57 14.00 4.33
C TYR A 60 -5.25 14.48 4.95
N ARG A 61 -5.04 14.26 6.25
CA ARG A 61 -3.75 14.56 6.91
C ARG A 61 -2.63 13.69 6.36
N GLU A 62 -2.89 12.41 6.11
CA GLU A 62 -1.92 11.51 5.49
C GLU A 62 -1.57 11.98 4.07
N LEU A 63 -2.58 12.28 3.26
CA LEU A 63 -2.42 12.79 1.89
C LEU A 63 -1.56 14.07 1.86
N GLN A 64 -1.77 14.97 2.82
CA GLN A 64 -0.97 16.19 2.96
C GLN A 64 0.45 15.92 3.46
N SER A 65 0.67 14.87 4.25
CA SER A 65 1.95 14.54 4.88
C SER A 65 2.97 13.92 3.93
N PHE A 66 2.53 13.37 2.80
CA PHE A 66 3.44 12.84 1.78
C PHE A 66 4.43 13.92 1.36
N LYS A 67 5.68 13.51 1.12
CA LYS A 67 6.75 14.38 0.67
C LYS A 67 7.03 14.10 -0.79
N GLN A 68 7.36 15.15 -1.54
CA GLN A 68 7.91 14.97 -2.87
C GLN A 68 9.23 14.19 -2.77
N ASN A 69 9.36 13.14 -3.57
CA ASN A 69 10.54 12.30 -3.61
C ASN A 69 10.90 11.99 -5.07
N GLU A 70 12.06 12.48 -5.52
CA GLU A 70 12.54 12.32 -6.90
C GLU A 70 12.80 10.86 -7.29
N LYS A 71 13.20 10.01 -6.33
CA LYS A 71 13.58 8.62 -6.60
C LYS A 71 12.42 7.65 -6.41
N GLU A 72 11.58 7.92 -5.41
CA GLU A 72 10.49 7.04 -4.97
C GLU A 72 9.10 7.60 -5.31
N TRP A 73 9.01 8.41 -6.37
CA TRP A 73 7.75 9.00 -6.82
C TRP A 73 6.70 7.95 -7.19
N MET A 74 7.10 6.77 -7.69
CA MET A 74 6.16 5.66 -7.97
C MET A 74 5.49 5.16 -6.69
N ILE A 75 6.27 4.95 -5.62
CA ILE A 75 5.75 4.57 -4.30
C ILE A 75 4.85 5.68 -3.74
N THR A 76 5.19 6.94 -4.01
CA THR A 76 4.38 8.09 -3.60
C THR A 76 3.02 8.10 -4.31
N ILE A 77 2.97 7.80 -5.62
CA ILE A 77 1.73 7.65 -6.38
C ILE A 77 0.88 6.51 -5.82
N GLU A 78 1.46 5.33 -5.60
CA GLU A 78 0.75 4.17 -5.05
C GLU A 78 0.14 4.47 -3.68
N ASN A 79 0.88 5.15 -2.80
CA ASN A 79 0.39 5.57 -1.49
C ASN A 79 -0.72 6.62 -1.56
N ILE A 80 -0.60 7.60 -2.46
CA ILE A 80 -1.66 8.58 -2.72
C ILE A 80 -2.92 7.87 -3.22
N GLU A 81 -2.79 7.00 -4.22
CA GLU A 81 -3.91 6.26 -4.80
C GLU A 81 -4.60 5.37 -3.76
N ARG A 82 -3.83 4.72 -2.86
CA ARG A 82 -4.38 4.00 -1.70
C ARG A 82 -5.26 4.90 -0.83
N VAL A 83 -4.81 6.12 -0.53
CA VAL A 83 -5.58 7.08 0.28
C VAL A 83 -6.82 7.57 -0.45
N LEU A 84 -6.71 7.91 -1.74
CA LEU A 84 -7.85 8.36 -2.55
C LEU A 84 -8.93 7.29 -2.64
N ARG A 85 -8.56 6.03 -2.87
CA ARG A 85 -9.52 4.91 -2.88
C ARG A 85 -10.24 4.72 -1.55
N GLN A 86 -9.54 4.96 -0.42
CA GLN A 86 -10.16 4.91 0.90
C GLN A 86 -11.13 6.06 1.13
N LEU A 87 -10.82 7.27 0.65
CA LEU A 87 -11.75 8.41 0.67
C LEU A 87 -13.00 8.12 -0.19
N GLU A 88 -12.84 7.57 -1.39
CA GLU A 88 -13.98 7.15 -2.23
C GLU A 88 -14.86 6.09 -1.56
N ALA A 89 -14.25 5.12 -0.88
CA ALA A 89 -14.99 4.09 -0.15
C ALA A 89 -15.81 4.66 1.02
N LEU A 90 -15.42 5.83 1.55
CA LEU A 90 -16.22 6.57 2.55
C LEU A 90 -17.33 7.42 1.92
N GLY A 91 -17.36 7.52 0.59
CA GLY A 91 -18.31 8.36 -0.15
C GLY A 91 -17.85 9.81 -0.35
N ASP A 92 -16.58 10.13 -0.12
CA ASP A 92 -16.06 11.47 -0.39
C ASP A 92 -16.03 11.77 -1.89
N ASN A 93 -16.39 13.02 -2.24
CA ASN A 93 -16.24 13.51 -3.60
C ASN A 93 -14.82 14.04 -3.83
N LEU A 94 -14.06 13.31 -4.64
CA LEU A 94 -12.68 13.67 -4.95
C LEU A 94 -12.54 14.72 -6.06
N GLU A 95 -13.59 15.03 -6.83
CA GLU A 95 -13.54 15.99 -7.94
C GLU A 95 -13.54 17.44 -7.40
N HIS A 96 -12.44 17.80 -6.73
CA HIS A 96 -12.20 19.12 -6.16
C HIS A 96 -10.77 19.59 -6.49
N PRO A 97 -10.55 20.85 -6.92
CA PRO A 97 -9.23 21.36 -7.32
C PRO A 97 -8.14 21.27 -6.23
N SER A 98 -8.52 21.23 -4.96
CA SER A 98 -7.56 21.04 -3.86
C SER A 98 -6.89 19.67 -3.90
N ILE A 99 -7.59 18.61 -4.33
CA ILE A 99 -7.03 17.26 -4.47
C ILE A 99 -5.94 17.26 -5.54
N GLU A 100 -6.25 17.85 -6.70
CA GLU A 100 -5.28 18.03 -7.78
C GLU A 100 -4.03 18.77 -7.29
N THR A 101 -4.22 19.90 -6.62
CA THR A 101 -3.12 20.72 -6.08
C THR A 101 -2.26 19.92 -5.10
N ILE A 102 -2.88 19.14 -4.21
CA ILE A 102 -2.15 18.30 -3.27
C ILE A 102 -1.35 17.24 -4.03
N ILE A 103 -1.96 16.49 -4.95
CA ILE A 103 -1.28 15.47 -5.76
C ILE A 103 -0.09 16.09 -6.49
N GLU A 104 -0.31 17.20 -7.21
CA GLU A 104 0.74 17.90 -7.96
C GLU A 104 1.92 18.31 -7.06
N SER A 105 1.64 18.83 -5.86
CA SER A 105 2.68 19.23 -4.91
C SER A 105 3.58 18.08 -4.44
N LYS A 106 3.16 16.82 -4.63
CA LYS A 106 3.93 15.63 -4.26
C LYS A 106 4.71 15.03 -5.42
N MET A 107 4.51 15.54 -6.64
CA MET A 107 5.13 15.00 -7.84
C MET A 107 6.44 15.71 -8.18
N PRO A 108 7.48 14.97 -8.61
CA PRO A 108 8.66 15.57 -9.22
C PRO A 108 8.34 16.45 -10.44
N PRO A 109 9.13 17.50 -10.73
CA PRO A 109 8.94 18.36 -11.90
C PRO A 109 8.91 17.58 -13.22
N ARG A 110 9.71 16.51 -13.32
CA ARG A 110 9.72 15.63 -14.52
C ARG A 110 8.37 14.95 -14.75
N ILE A 111 7.66 14.59 -13.68
CA ILE A 111 6.33 13.97 -13.75
C ILE A 111 5.28 15.04 -14.04
N LEU A 112 5.35 16.19 -13.34
CA LEU A 112 4.47 17.33 -13.59
C LEU A 112 4.49 17.81 -15.04
N ASN A 113 5.67 17.88 -15.66
CA ASN A 113 5.79 18.22 -17.09
C ASN A 113 4.97 17.29 -18.00
N LYS A 114 4.95 15.99 -17.69
CA LYS A 114 4.14 15.02 -18.42
C LYS A 114 2.65 15.23 -18.17
N VAL A 115 2.26 15.43 -16.92
CA VAL A 115 0.87 15.72 -16.52
C VAL A 115 0.33 16.96 -17.23
N TYR A 116 1.07 18.08 -17.21
CA TYR A 116 0.64 19.31 -17.87
C TYR A 116 0.62 19.19 -19.40
N THR A 117 1.49 18.36 -19.98
CA THR A 117 1.45 18.05 -21.42
C THR A 117 0.16 17.31 -21.76
N GLN A 118 -0.20 16.28 -20.98
CA GLN A 118 -1.43 15.53 -21.17
C GLN A 118 -2.68 16.40 -20.99
N ARG A 119 -2.71 17.25 -19.95
CA ARG A 119 -3.82 18.17 -19.63
C ARG A 119 -4.17 19.12 -20.77
N LYS A 120 -3.19 19.55 -21.58
CA LYS A 120 -3.44 20.44 -22.72
C LYS A 120 -4.24 19.74 -23.83
N ILE A 121 -4.04 18.43 -23.98
CA ILE A 121 -4.62 17.62 -25.06
C ILE A 121 -5.97 17.06 -24.62
N ASP A 122 -6.09 16.60 -23.37
CA ASP A 122 -7.26 15.88 -22.90
C ASP A 122 -8.17 16.77 -22.04
N LYS A 123 -9.35 17.12 -22.59
CA LYS A 123 -10.36 17.96 -21.94
C LYS A 123 -11.75 17.29 -21.96
N PRO A 124 -12.57 17.43 -20.89
CA PRO A 124 -12.24 18.10 -19.62
C PRO A 124 -11.20 17.29 -18.83
N TRP A 125 -10.32 18.00 -18.11
CA TRP A 125 -9.33 17.39 -17.22
C TRP A 125 -9.95 17.17 -15.85
N THR A 126 -9.97 15.92 -15.39
CA THR A 126 -10.61 15.50 -14.12
C THR A 126 -9.59 14.82 -13.22
N ILE A 127 -9.91 14.68 -11.93
CA ILE A 127 -9.07 13.94 -10.99
C ILE A 127 -8.93 12.49 -11.43
N GLN A 128 -10.01 11.88 -11.95
CA GLN A 128 -9.93 10.52 -12.48
C GLN A 128 -8.91 10.39 -13.63
N LYS A 129 -8.87 11.36 -14.56
CA LYS A 129 -7.88 11.34 -15.65
C LYS A 129 -6.46 11.51 -15.15
N LEU A 130 -6.25 12.39 -14.16
CA LEU A 130 -4.96 12.54 -13.49
C LEU A 130 -4.52 11.22 -12.84
N ARG A 131 -5.39 10.55 -12.10
CA ARG A 131 -5.11 9.27 -11.44
C ARG A 131 -4.74 8.19 -12.44
N ASN A 132 -5.55 8.01 -13.48
CA ASN A 132 -5.30 7.03 -14.53
C ASN A 132 -3.95 7.29 -15.21
N PHE A 133 -3.69 8.54 -15.58
CA PHE A 133 -2.42 8.92 -16.21
C PHE A 133 -1.20 8.63 -15.32
N LEU A 134 -1.30 8.94 -14.02
CA LEU A 134 -0.24 8.63 -13.06
C LEU A 134 -0.03 7.12 -12.89
N SER A 135 -1.11 6.34 -12.86
CA SER A 135 -1.07 4.87 -12.83
C SER A 135 -0.36 4.31 -14.06
N ASP A 136 -0.76 4.75 -15.25
CA ASP A 136 -0.15 4.34 -16.53
C ASP A 136 1.35 4.69 -16.55
N LEU A 137 1.72 5.86 -16.02
CA LEU A 137 3.13 6.25 -15.90
C LEU A 137 3.91 5.30 -14.99
N VAL A 138 3.34 4.87 -13.87
CA VAL A 138 3.99 3.89 -12.97
C VAL A 138 4.19 2.57 -13.71
N GLU A 139 3.15 2.04 -14.36
CA GLU A 139 3.20 0.78 -15.11
C GLU A 139 4.28 0.80 -16.20
N VAL A 140 4.28 1.84 -17.05
CA VAL A 140 5.29 1.99 -18.12
C VAL A 140 6.70 2.06 -17.54
N ASN A 141 6.92 2.77 -16.43
CA ASN A 141 8.26 2.86 -15.83
C ASN A 141 8.69 1.53 -15.18
N GLN A 142 7.76 0.74 -14.66
CA GLN A 142 8.04 -0.60 -14.16
C GLN A 142 8.44 -1.54 -15.30
N GLN A 143 7.71 -1.52 -16.42
CA GLN A 143 8.04 -2.33 -17.60
C GLN A 143 9.42 -1.98 -18.17
N VAL A 144 9.73 -0.69 -18.32
CA VAL A 144 11.05 -0.24 -18.79
C VAL A 144 12.19 -0.73 -17.88
N LYS A 145 11.97 -0.78 -16.56
CA LYS A 145 12.96 -1.37 -15.64
C LYS A 145 13.15 -2.85 -15.91
N ILE A 146 12.06 -3.61 -16.05
CA ILE A 146 12.09 -5.06 -16.32
C ILE A 146 12.85 -5.33 -17.62
N ASP A 147 12.53 -4.62 -18.69
CA ASP A 147 13.13 -4.81 -20.02
C ASP A 147 14.64 -4.51 -20.02
N GLN A 148 15.06 -3.50 -19.25
CA GLN A 148 16.49 -3.20 -19.08
C GLN A 148 17.24 -4.34 -18.38
N TYR A 149 16.63 -4.98 -17.39
CA TYR A 149 17.23 -6.14 -16.72
C TYR A 149 17.26 -7.39 -17.63
N SER A 150 16.25 -7.61 -18.46
CA SER A 150 16.25 -8.74 -19.41
C SER A 150 17.29 -8.58 -20.51
N ASN A 151 17.50 -7.36 -21.01
CA ASN A 151 18.52 -7.08 -22.02
C ASN A 151 19.94 -7.26 -21.48
N PHE A 152 20.18 -6.93 -20.20
CA PHE A 152 21.46 -7.18 -19.53
C PHE A 152 21.84 -8.67 -19.45
N ARG A 153 20.85 -9.57 -19.45
CA ARG A 153 21.06 -11.03 -19.38
C ARG A 153 21.31 -11.66 -20.76
N ALA A 154 20.93 -10.99 -21.84
CA ALA A 154 21.11 -11.49 -23.21
C ALA A 154 22.50 -11.20 -23.79
N ASP A 155 23.23 -10.22 -23.25
CA ASP A 155 24.55 -9.81 -23.76
C ASP A 155 25.75 -10.57 -23.18
N SER A 156 25.53 -11.50 -22.24
CA SER A 156 26.58 -12.47 -21.84
C SER A 156 26.68 -13.61 -22.87
N LYS A 157 27.35 -13.35 -24.01
CA LYS A 157 27.77 -14.40 -24.94
C LYS A 157 28.80 -15.34 -24.27
N PRO A 158 28.72 -16.66 -24.49
CA PRO A 158 29.71 -17.61 -23.97
C PRO A 158 31.03 -17.44 -24.72
N THR A 159 32.07 -16.98 -24.03
CA THR A 159 33.43 -17.05 -24.58
C THR A 159 33.92 -18.48 -24.44
N THR A 160 34.09 -19.15 -25.57
CA THR A 160 34.74 -20.45 -25.71
C THR A 160 36.09 -20.47 -25.00
N ILE A 161 36.18 -21.18 -23.88
CA ILE A 161 37.44 -21.71 -23.35
C ILE A 161 37.22 -23.21 -23.12
N LYS A 162 37.88 -24.02 -23.96
CA LYS A 162 38.04 -25.46 -23.74
C LYS A 162 39.04 -25.66 -22.61
N GLY A 163 38.68 -26.50 -21.63
CA GLY A 163 39.63 -26.99 -20.62
C GLY A 163 39.00 -27.17 -19.25
N GLU A 164 38.38 -28.33 -19.05
CA GLU A 164 38.37 -29.14 -17.81
C GLU A 164 38.59 -28.41 -16.47
N GLN A 165 37.53 -28.26 -15.68
CA GLN A 165 37.32 -28.98 -14.40
C GLN A 165 36.08 -28.41 -13.70
N ASN A 166 35.23 -29.32 -13.23
CA ASN A 166 34.01 -29.03 -12.49
C ASN A 166 34.34 -28.42 -11.12
N GLU A 167 34.00 -27.15 -10.92
CA GLU A 167 33.67 -26.62 -9.60
C GLU A 167 32.43 -25.73 -9.74
N CYS A 168 31.36 -26.12 -9.05
CA CYS A 168 30.13 -25.35 -8.97
C CYS A 168 30.44 -23.98 -8.37
N ILE A 169 30.34 -22.92 -9.17
CA ILE A 169 30.37 -21.54 -8.67
C ILE A 169 29.08 -21.31 -7.89
N GLY A 170 29.16 -21.54 -6.59
CA GLY A 170 28.08 -21.35 -5.64
C GLY A 170 27.69 -19.87 -5.46
N LEU A 171 26.38 -19.69 -5.25
CA LEU A 171 25.82 -18.87 -4.17
C LEU A 171 26.44 -17.47 -3.95
N LYS A 172 26.42 -16.57 -4.94
CA LYS A 172 26.68 -15.14 -4.70
C LYS A 172 25.59 -14.16 -5.15
N GLU A 173 24.53 -14.59 -5.82
CA GLU A 173 23.50 -13.67 -6.35
C GLU A 173 22.26 -13.46 -5.46
N LEU A 174 22.16 -14.12 -4.30
CA LEU A 174 21.01 -13.93 -3.37
C LEU A 174 21.18 -12.75 -2.40
N GLN A 175 22.37 -12.15 -2.32
CA GLN A 175 22.69 -11.09 -1.35
C GLN A 175 21.93 -9.77 -1.58
N PRO A 176 21.71 -9.28 -2.81
CA PRO A 176 20.97 -8.02 -3.03
C PRO A 176 19.49 -8.14 -2.69
N TYR A 177 18.85 -9.27 -2.99
CA TYR A 177 17.44 -9.52 -2.68
C TYR A 177 17.21 -9.66 -1.17
N GLN A 178 18.09 -10.35 -0.46
CA GLN A 178 18.04 -10.47 1.00
C GLN A 178 18.25 -9.12 1.70
N ARG A 179 19.13 -8.27 1.16
CA ARG A 179 19.37 -6.91 1.68
C ARG A 179 18.19 -5.97 1.42
N CYS A 180 17.52 -6.09 0.26
CA CYS A 180 16.30 -5.33 -0.03
C CYS A 180 15.15 -5.74 0.89
N LYS A 181 14.94 -7.04 1.09
CA LYS A 181 13.89 -7.57 1.98
C LYS A 181 14.10 -7.13 3.44
N GLN A 182 15.33 -7.19 3.95
CA GLN A 182 15.66 -6.72 5.30
C GLN A 182 15.53 -5.20 5.49
N THR A 183 15.69 -4.42 4.41
CA THR A 183 15.55 -2.96 4.46
C THR A 183 14.07 -2.56 4.45
N ILE A 184 13.25 -3.27 3.67
CA ILE A 184 11.78 -3.13 3.65
C ILE A 184 11.18 -3.55 4.99
N GLU A 185 11.56 -4.71 5.54
CA GLU A 185 11.08 -5.18 6.86
C GLU A 185 11.51 -4.25 8.01
N LYS A 186 12.70 -3.65 7.95
CA LYS A 186 13.14 -2.64 8.94
C LYS A 186 12.41 -1.29 8.80
N GLN A 187 12.06 -0.89 7.57
CA GLN A 187 11.26 0.31 7.32
C GLN A 187 9.79 0.10 7.74
N GLU A 188 9.23 -1.08 7.51
CA GLU A 188 7.90 -1.48 7.99
C GLU A 188 7.86 -1.56 9.53
N ALA A 189 8.90 -2.07 10.19
CA ALA A 189 9.01 -2.08 11.64
C ALA A 189 9.15 -0.68 12.27
N GLN A 190 9.77 0.28 11.58
CA GLN A 190 9.84 1.69 12.02
C GLN A 190 8.56 2.48 11.68
N GLN A 191 7.82 2.06 10.65
CA GLN A 191 6.54 2.65 10.26
C GLN A 191 5.34 2.08 11.03
N ALA A 192 5.48 0.88 11.64
CA ALA A 192 4.49 0.25 12.53
C ALA A 192 4.19 1.07 13.81
N GLY A 193 4.98 2.12 14.10
CA GLY A 193 4.64 3.14 15.10
C GLY A 193 3.59 4.15 14.64
N ARG A 194 3.07 4.03 13.42
CA ARG A 194 2.08 4.93 12.79
C ARG A 194 0.93 4.15 12.15
N ASP A 195 0.48 3.07 12.78
CA ASP A 195 -0.67 2.26 12.36
C ASP A 195 -1.99 3.06 12.45
N ARG A 196 -2.34 3.78 11.37
CA ARG A 196 -3.69 4.35 11.14
C ARG A 196 -4.44 3.74 9.95
N ALA A 197 -3.81 2.86 9.18
CA ALA A 197 -4.44 2.19 8.03
C ALA A 197 -5.09 0.82 8.37
N TYR A 198 -4.84 0.27 9.57
CA TYR A 198 -5.34 -1.07 9.93
C TYR A 198 -6.80 -1.10 10.40
N PHE A 199 -7.43 0.06 10.67
CA PHE A 199 -8.84 0.09 11.10
C PHE A 199 -9.85 0.02 9.94
N ALA A 200 -9.47 0.41 8.71
CA ALA A 200 -10.42 0.40 7.60
C ALA A 200 -10.81 -1.04 7.18
N HIS A 201 -9.83 -1.94 7.02
CA HIS A 201 -10.10 -3.32 6.57
C HIS A 201 -10.88 -4.18 7.58
N VAL A 202 -10.71 -3.92 8.88
CA VAL A 202 -11.40 -4.69 9.93
C VAL A 202 -12.85 -4.20 10.15
N ILE A 203 -13.12 -2.91 9.91
CA ILE A 203 -14.41 -2.29 10.22
C ILE A 203 -15.37 -2.31 9.02
N THR A 204 -14.88 -2.17 7.77
CA THR A 204 -15.76 -2.01 6.60
C THR A 204 -16.34 -3.31 6.04
N GLY A 205 -15.83 -4.48 6.44
CA GLY A 205 -16.48 -5.77 6.14
C GLY A 205 -16.67 -6.04 4.65
N ILE A 206 -15.56 -6.24 3.96
CA ILE A 206 -15.49 -7.15 2.81
C ILE A 206 -14.69 -8.36 3.25
#